data_AF-Q6XJ02-F1
#
_entry.id   AF-Q6XJ02-F1
#
_cell.length_a   1.000
_cell.length_b   1.000
_cell.length_c   1.000
_cell.angle_alpha   90.00
_cell.angle_beta   90.00
_cell.angle_gamma   90.00
#
_symmetry.space_group_name_H-M   'P 1'
#
loop_
_entity.id
_entity.type
_entity.pdbx_description
1 polymer ?
#
loop_
_entity_poly.entity_id
_entity_poly.type
_entity_poly.pdbx_seq_one_letter_code
_entity_poly.pdbx_strand_id
1 'polypeptide(L)'
;RAAGQLLKKGGRMFTYGPYAQDGILVPQSNVNFDRSLRQRDASWGVRDIKDLKVLAAENGLQLEKLVEMPSNNKFLTWLKL
;
A
#
# COMPACT_ATOMS: atom_id res chain seq x y z
N ARG A 1 6.55 -1.22 10.65
CA ARG A 1 6.78 -1.74 12.02
C ARG A 1 5.88 -1.10 13.07
N ALA A 2 5.83 0.24 13.22
CA ALA A 2 5.04 0.91 14.27
C ALA A 2 3.56 0.44 14.39
N ALA A 3 2.79 0.46 13.30
CA ALA A 3 1.38 0.04 13.33
C ALA A 3 1.19 -1.41 13.82
N GLY A 4 2.11 -2.32 13.46
CA GLY A 4 2.08 -3.71 13.93
C GLY A 4 2.34 -3.86 15.42
N GLN A 5 3.02 -2.90 16.05
CA GLN A 5 3.30 -2.90 17.49
C GLN A 5 2.23 -2.15 18.30
N LEU A 6 1.66 -1.09 17.74
CA LEU A 6 0.75 -0.19 18.44
C LEU A 6 -0.73 -0.60 18.34
N LEU A 7 -1.13 -1.25 17.24
CA LEU A 7 -2.50 -1.71 17.10
C LEU A 7 -2.75 -2.91 18.01
N LYS A 8 -3.85 -2.85 18.77
CA LYS A 8 -4.42 -4.00 19.47
C LYS A 8 -5.00 -4.98 18.44
N LYS A 9 -5.05 -6.26 18.80
CA LYS A 9 -5.74 -7.30 18.03
C LYS A 9 -7.16 -6.85 17.66
N GLY A 10 -7.53 -7.00 16.39
CA GLY A 10 -8.79 -6.50 15.83
C GLY A 10 -8.78 -5.02 15.38
N GLY A 11 -7.70 -4.28 15.68
CA GLY A 11 -7.49 -2.91 15.22
C GLY A 11 -7.25 -2.84 13.72
N ARG A 12 -7.59 -1.70 13.10
CA ARG A 12 -7.44 -1.47 11.67
C ARG A 12 -6.48 -0.32 11.38
N MET A 13 -5.65 -0.51 10.36
CA MET A 13 -4.89 0.56 9.71
C MET A 13 -5.48 0.77 8.32
N PHE A 14 -5.60 2.02 7.92
CA PHE A 14 -6.09 2.39 6.59
C PHE A 14 -4.97 3.09 5.83
N THR A 15 -4.80 2.74 4.56
CA THR A 15 -3.87 3.42 3.66
C THR A 15 -4.58 3.74 2.35
N TYR A 16 -4.29 4.91 1.79
CA TYR A 16 -4.94 5.42 0.59
C TYR A 16 -3.89 6.02 -0.34
N GLY A 17 -4.01 5.72 -1.64
CA GLY A 17 -3.15 6.27 -2.67
C GLY A 17 -3.01 5.37 -3.88
N PRO A 18 -2.06 5.66 -4.77
CA PRO A 18 -1.76 4.80 -5.90
C PRO A 18 -1.01 3.56 -5.42
N TYR A 19 -1.34 2.42 -6.03
CA TYR A 19 -0.65 1.15 -5.77
C TYR A 19 -0.52 0.35 -7.06
N ALA A 20 0.63 -0.29 -7.23
CA ALA A 20 0.79 -1.38 -8.19
C ALA A 20 0.11 -2.65 -7.67
N GLN A 21 -0.25 -3.53 -8.60
CA GLN A 21 -0.79 -4.84 -8.28
C GLN A 21 -0.10 -5.88 -9.15
N ASP A 22 0.59 -6.82 -8.49
CA ASP A 22 1.27 -7.94 -9.13
C ASP A 22 2.32 -7.50 -10.18
N GLY A 23 3.06 -6.44 -9.85
CA GLY A 23 4.07 -5.79 -10.67
C GLY A 23 3.51 -4.77 -11.66
N ILE A 24 2.19 -4.66 -11.77
CA ILE A 24 1.53 -3.82 -12.78
C ILE A 24 1.10 -2.50 -12.15
N LEU A 25 1.73 -1.40 -12.59
CA LEU A 25 1.33 -0.05 -12.23
C LEU A 25 0.61 0.62 -13.41
N VAL A 26 -0.69 0.83 -13.24
CA VAL A 26 -1.56 1.50 -14.21
C VAL A 26 -2.45 2.52 -13.49
N PRO A 27 -2.95 3.54 -14.22
CA PRO A 27 -2.65 3.91 -15.60
C PRO A 27 -1.35 4.74 -15.72
N GLN A 28 -1.06 5.26 -16.92
CA GLN A 28 0.17 6.02 -17.19
C GLN A 28 0.40 7.21 -16.24
N SER A 29 -0.67 7.82 -15.71
CA SER A 29 -0.54 8.88 -14.70
C SER A 29 0.19 8.39 -13.44
N ASN A 30 -0.10 7.18 -12.97
CA ASN A 30 0.55 6.58 -11.81
C ASN A 30 2.00 6.18 -12.12
N VAL A 31 2.29 5.73 -13.34
CA VAL A 31 3.66 5.46 -13.81
C VAL A 31 4.51 6.74 -13.82
N ASN A 32 3.95 7.82 -14.35
CA ASN A 32 4.62 9.13 -14.36
C ASN A 32 4.83 9.65 -12.92
N PHE A 33 3.85 9.44 -12.05
CA PHE A 33 3.95 9.79 -10.64
C PHE A 33 5.06 9.02 -9.93
N ASP A 34 5.13 7.68 -10.08
CA ASP A 34 6.21 6.84 -9.55
C ASP A 34 7.58 7.34 -10.01
N ARG A 35 7.74 7.62 -11.31
CA ARG A 35 8.97 8.18 -11.86
C ARG A 35 9.35 9.50 -11.19
N SER A 36 8.39 10.41 -11.03
CA SER A 36 8.64 11.72 -10.40
C SER A 36 9.06 11.60 -8.93
N LEU A 37 8.53 10.62 -8.20
CA LEU A 37 8.93 10.32 -6.83
C LEU A 37 10.36 9.80 -6.79
N ARG A 38 10.67 8.81 -7.64
CA ARG A 38 12.00 8.18 -7.72
C ARG A 38 13.11 9.13 -8.17
N GLN A 39 12.78 10.11 -8.99
CA GLN A 39 13.71 11.18 -9.39
C GLN A 39 14.13 12.06 -8.21
N ARG A 40 13.25 12.25 -7.22
CA ARG A 40 13.55 13.02 -6.00
C ARG A 40 14.29 12.16 -4.98
N ASP A 41 13.85 10.91 -4.83
CA ASP A 41 14.49 9.92 -3.98
C ASP A 41 14.14 8.52 -4.51
N ALA A 42 15.16 7.74 -4.85
CA ALA A 42 15.00 6.41 -5.44
C ALA A 42 14.12 5.46 -4.61
N SER A 43 13.98 5.71 -3.29
CA SER A 43 13.18 4.93 -2.37
C SER A 43 11.68 5.30 -2.33
N TRP A 44 11.27 6.44 -2.89
CA TRP A 44 9.92 7.01 -2.72
C TRP A 44 8.85 6.51 -3.70
N GLY A 45 9.14 5.52 -4.55
CA GLY A 45 8.19 5.04 -5.56
C GLY A 45 6.88 4.45 -5.03
N VAL A 46 5.92 4.27 -5.93
CA VAL A 46 4.64 3.59 -5.65
C VAL A 46 4.90 2.14 -5.25
N ARG A 47 4.16 1.66 -4.24
CA ARG A 47 4.33 0.31 -3.69
C ARG A 47 3.39 -0.68 -4.37
N ASP A 48 3.82 -1.93 -4.44
CA ASP A 48 2.98 -3.05 -4.86
C ASP A 48 2.21 -3.62 -3.67
N ILE A 49 0.92 -3.89 -3.86
CA ILE A 49 0.08 -4.55 -2.85
C ILE A 49 0.63 -5.93 -2.50
N LYS A 50 1.22 -6.67 -3.46
CA LYS A 50 1.85 -7.97 -3.22
C LYS A 50 2.98 -7.86 -2.19
N ASP A 51 3.87 -6.88 -2.35
CA ASP A 51 4.99 -6.66 -1.43
C ASP A 51 4.48 -6.17 -0.07
N LEU A 52 3.47 -5.30 -0.07
CA LEU A 52 2.83 -4.81 1.15
C LEU A 52 2.16 -5.93 1.95
N LYS A 53 1.57 -6.94 1.29
CA LYS A 53 0.99 -8.10 1.98
C LYS A 53 2.05 -8.91 2.74
N VAL A 54 3.21 -9.13 2.12
CA VAL A 54 4.33 -9.82 2.79
C VAL A 54 4.81 -9.02 4.00
N LEU A 55 5.06 -7.72 3.82
CA LEU A 55 5.48 -6.84 4.91
C LEU A 55 4.42 -6.74 6.01
N ALA A 56 3.14 -6.70 5.68
CA ALA A 56 2.04 -6.68 6.65
C ALA A 56 2.05 -7.95 7.50
N ALA A 57 2.18 -9.12 6.85
CA ALA A 57 2.21 -10.41 7.54
C ALA A 57 3.35 -10.50 8.56
N GLU A 58 4.56 -10.03 8.19
CA GLU A 58 5.72 -9.93 9.10
C GLU A 58 5.46 -9.03 10.33
N ASN A 59 4.46 -8.16 10.25
CA ASN A 59 4.09 -7.22 11.32
C ASN A 59 2.75 -7.60 12.01
N GLY A 60 2.25 -8.82 11.77
CA GLY A 60 0.99 -9.31 12.33
C GLY A 60 -0.23 -8.54 11.84
N LEU A 61 -0.18 -8.07 10.59
CA LEU A 61 -1.28 -7.42 9.90
C LEU A 61 -1.66 -8.28 8.68
N GLN A 62 -2.93 -8.25 8.30
CA GLN A 62 -3.40 -8.86 7.06
C GLN A 62 -4.22 -7.86 6.25
N LEU A 63 -4.19 -7.98 4.92
CA LEU A 63 -5.08 -7.19 4.08
C LEU A 63 -6.51 -7.72 4.26
N GLU A 64 -7.38 -6.90 4.85
CA GLU A 64 -8.79 -7.22 5.07
C GLU A 64 -9.64 -6.81 3.87
N LYS A 65 -9.36 -5.64 3.29
CA LYS A 65 -10.15 -5.09 2.19
C LYS A 65 -9.30 -4.26 1.25
N LEU A 66 -9.59 -4.35 -0.04
CA LEU A 66 -9.13 -3.46 -1.09
C LEU A 66 -10.34 -2.87 -1.79
N VAL A 67 -10.37 -1.55 -1.93
CA VAL A 67 -11.44 -0.83 -2.62
C VAL A 67 -10.83 0.08 -3.67
N GLU A 68 -11.29 -0.03 -4.91
CA GLU A 68 -10.96 0.92 -5.97
C GLU A 68 -11.61 2.28 -5.67
N MET A 69 -10.84 3.35 -5.82
CA MET A 69 -11.27 4.71 -5.55
C MET A 69 -11.12 5.57 -6.81
N PRO A 70 -11.82 6.71 -6.89
CA PRO A 70 -11.63 7.67 -7.97
C PRO A 70 -10.16 8.08 -8.15
N SER A 71 -9.84 8.58 -9.35
CA SER A 71 -8.49 9.04 -9.72
C SER A 71 -7.40 7.96 -9.66
N ASN A 72 -7.77 6.70 -9.91
CA ASN A 72 -6.86 5.54 -9.97
C ASN A 72 -6.11 5.28 -8.65
N ASN A 73 -6.76 5.60 -7.53
CA ASN A 73 -6.28 5.29 -6.19
C ASN A 73 -6.95 4.02 -5.67
N LYS A 74 -6.36 3.41 -4.64
CA LYS A 74 -6.97 2.32 -3.89
C LYS A 74 -7.01 2.68 -2.41
N PHE A 75 -8.03 2.18 -1.73
CA PHE A 75 -8.15 2.24 -0.28
C PHE A 75 -7.96 0.83 0.28
N LEU A 76 -6.93 0.65 1.11
CA LEU A 76 -6.57 -0.62 1.71
C LEU A 76 -6.87 -0.59 3.21
N THR A 77 -7.59 -1.60 3.66
CA THR A 77 -7.81 -1.86 5.09
C THR A 77 -6.93 -3.03 5.53
N TRP A 78 -6.12 -2.80 6.55
CA TRP A 78 -5.25 -3.80 7.16
C TRP A 78 -5.75 -4.12 8.57
N LEU A 79 -6.01 -5.39 8.85
CA LEU A 79 -6.44 -5.88 10.16
C LEU A 79 -5.26 -6.37 10.97
N LYS A 80 -5.16 -5.95 12.24
CA LYS A 80 -4.23 -6.52 13.22
C LYS A 80 -4.74 -7.86 13.72
N LEU A 81 -3.93 -8.90 13.53
CA LEU A 81 -4.19 -10.28 13.96
C LEU A 81 -3.98 -10.49 15.47
#